data_AF-A0A4V2SIT6-F1
#
_entry.id   AF-A0A4V2SIT6-F1
#
_cell.length_a   1.000
_cell.length_b   1.000
_cell.length_c   1.000
_cell.angle_alpha   90.00
_cell.angle_beta   90.00
_cell.angle_gamma   90.00
#
_symmetry.space_group_name_H-M   'P 1'
#
loop_
_entity.id
_entity.type
_entity.pdbx_description
1 polymer ?
#
loop_
_entity_poly.entity_id
_entity_poly.type
_entity_poly.pdbx_seq_one_letter_code
_entity_poly.pdbx_strand_id
1 'polypeptide(L)' 'MLTIPNQSSVAKAFQEFDADNRMKPSSYYDRVVDVMEELVKFTLLTRDIGPYLVDRYSERKESAEELAKRVQLPKAT' A
#
# COMPACT_ATOMS: atom_id res chain seq x y z
N MET A 1 2.47 2.39 -2.29
CA MET A 1 1.91 1.91 -1.00
C MET A 1 0.79 2.85 -0.61
N LEU A 2 -0.36 2.30 -0.23
CA LEU A 2 -1.48 3.08 0.33
C LEU A 2 -1.61 2.67 1.80
N THR A 3 -1.22 3.56 2.71
CA THR A 3 -1.32 3.33 4.14
C THR A 3 -2.76 3.57 4.58
N ILE A 4 -3.41 2.55 5.13
CA ILE A 4 -4.76 2.66 5.67
C ILE A 4 -4.75 3.50 6.97
N PRO A 5 -5.84 4.21 7.29
CA PRO A 5 -5.88 5.09 8.46
C PRO A 5 -5.85 4.34 9.80
N ASN A 6 -6.42 3.14 9.89
CA ASN A 6 -6.43 2.38 11.13
C ASN A 6 -5.08 1.71 11.40
N GLN A 7 -4.69 1.65 12.68
CA GLN A 7 -3.44 1.03 13.13
C GLN A 7 -3.60 0.40 14.51
N SER A 8 -2.72 -0.55 14.83
CA SER A 8 -2.67 -1.20 16.15
C SER A 8 -1.38 -0.85 16.89
N SER A 9 -1.52 -0.50 18.17
CA SER A 9 -0.42 -0.27 19.10
C SER A 9 -0.76 -0.98 20.41
N VAL A 10 -0.02 -2.05 20.71
CA VAL A 10 -0.28 -2.94 21.86
C VAL A 10 0.67 -2.58 22.98
N ALA A 11 0.15 -1.93 24.03
CA ALA A 11 0.96 -1.55 25.18
C ALA A 11 1.35 -2.77 26.02
N LYS A 12 2.59 -2.79 26.56
CA LYS A 12 3.11 -3.90 27.37
C LYS A 12 2.81 -5.28 26.75
N ALA A 13 3.14 -5.44 25.46
CA ALA A 13 2.79 -6.62 24.67
C ALA A 13 3.06 -7.96 25.39
N PHE A 14 4.13 -8.07 26.21
CA PHE A 14 4.42 -9.26 27.01
C PHE A 14 3.28 -9.72 27.96
N GLN A 15 2.31 -8.86 28.28
CA GLN A 15 1.13 -9.19 29.09
C GLN A 15 -0.06 -9.69 28.25
N GLU A 16 -0.09 -9.34 26.95
CA GLU A 16 -1.21 -9.59 26.04
C GLU A 16 -1.13 -10.94 25.33
N PHE A 17 -0.06 -11.71 25.54
CA PHE A 17 0.09 -13.07 25.01
C PHE A 17 0.04 -14.12 26.14
N ASP A 18 -0.50 -15.29 25.83
CA ASP A 18 -0.52 -16.45 26.73
C ASP A 18 0.74 -17.33 26.55
N ALA A 19 0.78 -18.47 27.27
CA ALA A 19 1.91 -19.38 27.24
C ALA A 19 2.11 -20.07 25.88
N ASP A 20 1.06 -20.14 25.05
CA ASP A 20 1.10 -20.72 23.70
C ASP A 20 1.43 -19.65 22.63
N ASN A 21 1.86 -18.46 23.06
CA ASN A 21 2.11 -17.29 22.20
C ASN A 21 0.88 -16.85 21.40
N ARG A 22 -0.33 -17.06 21.93
CA ARG A 22 -1.56 -16.55 21.34
C ARG A 22 -1.93 -15.25 22.03
N MET A 23 -2.39 -14.28 21.24
CA MET A 23 -2.90 -13.04 21.78
C MET A 23 -4.19 -13.32 22.53
N LYS A 24 -4.28 -12.85 23.77
CA LYS A 24 -5.46 -13.00 24.62
C LYS A 24 -6.62 -12.20 24.05
N PRO A 25 -7.88 -12.59 24.30
CA PRO A 25 -9.03 -11.74 24.03
C PRO A 25 -8.91 -10.43 24.82
N SER A 26 -8.74 -9.31 24.12
CA SER A 26 -8.62 -7.97 24.71
C SER A 26 -9.01 -6.91 23.67
N SER A 27 -9.20 -5.67 24.11
CA SER A 27 -9.48 -4.55 23.20
C SER A 27 -8.36 -4.31 22.18
N TYR A 28 -7.13 -4.74 22.48
CA TYR A 28 -6.03 -4.73 21.51
C TYR A 28 -6.22 -5.77 20.41
N TYR A 29 -6.76 -6.95 20.75
CA TYR A 29 -7.06 -7.98 19.75
C TYR A 29 -8.18 -7.53 18.82
N ASP A 30 -9.25 -6.94 19.37
CA ASP A 30 -10.34 -6.36 18.58
C ASP A 30 -9.82 -5.29 17.60
N ARG A 31 -8.88 -4.43 18.05
CA ARG A 31 -8.23 -3.46 17.16
C ARG A 31 -7.42 -4.13 16.04
N VAL A 32 -6.72 -5.23 16.32
CA VAL A 32 -6.00 -5.98 15.27
C VAL A 32 -6.99 -6.51 14.24
N VAL A 33 -8.16 -7.00 14.67
CA VAL A 33 -9.22 -7.44 13.77
C VAL A 33 -9.71 -6.28 12.89
N ASP A 34 -10.00 -5.12 13.47
CA ASP A 34 -10.44 -3.93 12.71
C ASP A 34 -9.41 -3.51 11.65
N VAL A 35 -8.11 -3.53 11.99
CA VAL A 35 -7.02 -3.17 11.08
C VAL A 35 -6.93 -4.15 9.91
N MET A 36 -7.05 -5.46 10.18
CA MET A 36 -7.02 -6.47 9.12
C MET A 36 -8.27 -6.42 8.24
N GLU A 37 -9.43 -6.16 8.83
CA GLU A 37 -10.67 -5.96 8.08
C GLU A 37 -10.55 -4.75 7.13
N GLU A 38 -10.08 -3.61 7.65
CA GLU A 38 -9.85 -2.40 6.86
C GLU A 38 -8.81 -2.64 5.76
N LEU A 39 -7.70 -3.32 6.07
CA LEU A 39 -6.66 -3.66 5.09
C LEU A 39 -7.24 -4.47 3.92
N VAL A 40 -8.07 -5.48 4.21
CA VAL A 40 -8.69 -6.29 3.15
C VAL A 40 -9.67 -5.45 2.34
N LYS A 41 -10.51 -4.63 2.97
CA LYS A 41 -11.43 -3.71 2.28
C LYS A 41 -10.69 -2.77 1.32
N PHE A 42 -9.63 -2.11 1.79
CA PHE A 42 -8.81 -1.21 0.96
C PHE A 42 -8.06 -1.96 -0.14
N THR A 43 -7.58 -3.17 0.14
CA THR A 43 -6.90 -4.00 -0.87
C THR A 43 -7.85 -4.37 -1.99
N LEU A 44 -9.05 -4.84 -1.67
CA LEU A 44 -10.07 -5.18 -2.67
C LEU A 44 -10.52 -3.94 -3.47
N LEU A 45 -10.63 -2.79 -2.81
CA LEU A 45 -10.99 -1.52 -3.45
C LEU A 45 -9.91 -1.04 -4.44
N THR A 46 -8.62 -1.30 -4.16
CA THR A 46 -7.52 -0.62 -4.87
C THR A 46 -6.71 -1.52 -5.81
N ARG A 47 -6.71 -2.84 -5.61
CA ARG A 47 -5.82 -3.76 -6.36
C ARG A 47 -6.01 -3.70 -7.88
N ASP A 48 -7.26 -3.61 -8.35
CA ASP A 48 -7.58 -3.70 -9.78
C ASP A 48 -7.43 -2.34 -10.49
N ILE A 49 -7.58 -1.24 -9.75
CA ILE A 49 -7.40 0.14 -10.25
C ILE A 49 -5.96 0.67 -10.06
N GLY A 50 -5.07 -0.14 -9.50
CA GLY A 50 -3.67 0.20 -9.22
C GLY A 50 -2.95 0.88 -10.39
N PRO A 51 -3.02 0.35 -11.63
CA PRO A 51 -2.37 0.97 -12.79
C PRO A 51 -2.83 2.41 -13.05
N TYR A 52 -4.11 2.70 -12.85
CA TYR A 52 -4.65 4.04 -13.03
C TYR A 52 -4.23 4.99 -11.89
N LEU A 53 -4.23 4.50 -10.64
CA LEU A 53 -3.83 5.30 -9.48
C LEU A 53 -2.35 5.74 -9.54
N VAL A 54 -1.50 5.00 -10.24
CA VAL A 54 -0.07 5.33 -10.41
C VAL A 54 0.25 5.98 -11.76
N ASP A 55 -0.73 6.23 -12.62
CA ASP A 55 -0.53 6.93 -13.89
C ASP A 55 -0.40 8.45 -13.65
N ARG A 56 0.84 8.91 -13.45
CA ARG A 56 1.12 10.30 -13.06
C ARG A 56 1.30 11.21 -14.27
N TYR A 57 0.71 12.40 -14.19
CA TYR A 57 0.86 13.43 -15.22
C TYR A 57 2.32 13.79 -15.54
N SER A 58 3.16 13.94 -14.52
CA SER A 58 4.58 14.28 -14.69
C SER A 58 5.33 13.22 -15.50
N GLU A 59 5.04 11.94 -15.27
CA GLU A 59 5.67 10.81 -15.98
C GLU A 59 5.21 10.73 -17.45
N ARG A 60 3.94 11.03 -17.71
CA ARG A 60 3.43 11.13 -19.10
C ARG A 60 4.10 12.29 -19.86
N LYS A 61 4.32 13.43 -19.20
CA LYS A 61 5.02 14.57 -19.80
C LYS A 61 6.46 14.22 -20.14
N GLU A 62 7.19 13.59 -19.20
CA GLU A 62 8.57 13.13 -19.42
C GLU A 62 8.66 12.12 -20.57
N SER A 63 7.76 11.13 -20.61
CA SER A 63 7.73 10.12 -21.67
C SER A 63 7.53 10.72 -23.07
N ALA A 64 6.71 11.77 -23.19
CA ALA A 64 6.53 12.50 -24.44
C ALA A 64 7.79 13.28 -24.85
N GLU A 65 8.50 13.88 -23.90
CA GLU A 65 9.78 14.56 -24.14
C GLU A 65 10.88 13.57 -24.54
N GLU A 66 10.96 12.40 -23.90
CA GLU A 66 11.88 11.34 -24.30
C GLU A 66 11.58 10.81 -25.70
N LEU A 67 10.31 10.58 -26.02
CA LEU A 67 9.88 10.16 -27.35
C LEU A 67 10.28 11.19 -28.40
N ALA A 68 10.03 12.48 -28.14
CA ALA A 68 10.41 13.56 -29.04
C ALA A 68 11.93 13.58 -29.29
N LYS A 69 12.76 13.39 -28.27
CA LYS A 69 14.22 13.27 -28.40
C LYS A 69 14.62 12.07 -29.26
N ARG A 70 14.00 10.90 -29.06
CA ARG A 70 14.29 9.69 -29.84
C ARG A 70 13.95 9.87 -31.33
N VAL A 71 12.83 10.50 -31.63
CA VAL A 71 12.42 10.79 -33.03
C VAL A 71 13.37 11.78 -33.70
N GLN A 72 14.04 12.66 -32.94
CA GLN A 72 15.00 13.63 -33.45
C GLN A 72 16.42 13.07 -33.68
N LEU A 73 16.71 11.81 -33.32
CA LEU A 73 18.02 11.21 -33.55
C LEU A 73 18.28 11.00 -35.05
N PRO A 74 19.48 11.33 -35.57
CA PRO A 74 19.83 11.06 -36.97
C PRO A 74 19.79 9.55 -37.24
N LYS A 75 19.37 9.15 -38.45
CA LYS A 75 19.37 7.74 -38.87
C LYS A 75 20.77 7.16 -38.66
N ALA A 76 20.86 6.08 -37.89
CA ALA A 76 22.07 5.28 -37.83
C ALA A 76 22.39 4.80 -39.25
N THR A 77 23.52 5.28 -39.78
CA THR A 77 24.13 4.88 -41.05
C THR A 77 24.50 3.42 -41.08
#